data_AF-A0A382JDC1-F1
#
_entry.id   AF-A0A382JDC1-F1
#
_cell.length_a   1.000
_cell.length_b   1.000
_cell.length_c   1.000
_cell.angle_alpha   90.00
_cell.angle_beta   90.00
_cell.angle_gamma   90.00
#
_symmetry.space_group_name_H-M   'P 1'
#
loop_
_entity.id
_entity.type
_entity.pdbx_description
1 polymer ?
#
loop_
_entity_poly.entity_id
_entity_poly.type
_entity_poly.pdbx_seq_one_letter_code
_entity_poly.pdbx_strand_id
1 'polypeptide(L)'
;VNLLIESRDQVVTASEQLSVTQWAFRERNDSWSIGDNVEHLGLVEPILFGQVTSALGADANPNWEEETAGKESLLKEKILDRSTKRDAPNAVLPAGDIDQTRAFRVFREHREISLRF
;
A
#
# COMPACT_ATOMS: atom_id res chain seq x y z
N VAL A 1 -9.87 11.43 4.47
CA VAL A 1 -8.67 11.97 5.15
C VAL A 1 -8.38 11.27 6.47
N ASN A 2 -9.32 11.20 7.43
CA ASN A 2 -9.07 10.58 8.75
C ASN A 2 -8.47 9.16 8.70
N LEU A 3 -8.98 8.27 7.83
CA LEU A 3 -8.46 6.90 7.71
C LEU A 3 -7.02 6.81 7.17
N LEU A 4 -6.61 7.76 6.31
CA LEU A 4 -5.23 7.82 5.80
C LEU A 4 -4.26 8.32 6.89
N ILE A 5 -4.70 9.25 7.74
CA ILE A 5 -3.93 9.70 8.90
C ILE A 5 -3.80 8.56 9.92
N GLU A 6 -4.93 7.97 10.29
CA GLU A 6 -4.97 6.91 11.29
C GLU A 6 -4.11 5.71 10.89
N SER A 7 -4.24 5.23 9.65
CA SER A 7 -3.42 4.11 9.16
C SER A 7 -1.93 4.45 9.08
N ARG A 8 -1.55 5.70 8.78
CA ARG A 8 -0.15 6.14 8.80
C ARG A 8 0.40 6.02 10.22
N ASP A 9 -0.34 6.57 11.18
CA ASP A 9 0.08 6.67 12.57
C ASP A 9 0.15 5.28 13.22
N GLN A 10 -0.80 4.40 12.88
CA GLN A 10 -0.77 2.99 13.30
C GLN A 10 0.46 2.25 12.78
N VAL A 11 0.80 2.38 11.48
CA VAL A 11 2.00 1.77 10.91
C VAL A 11 3.25 2.28 11.61
N VAL A 12 3.42 3.60 11.72
CA VAL A 12 4.61 4.21 12.34
C VAL A 12 4.72 3.79 13.81
N THR A 13 3.65 3.93 14.60
CA THR A 13 3.66 3.60 16.03
C THR A 13 3.98 2.13 16.26
N ALA A 14 3.46 1.23 15.43
CA ALA A 14 3.68 -0.20 15.57
C ALA A 14 5.11 -0.65 15.19
N SER A 15 5.86 0.15 14.42
CA SER A 15 7.10 -0.32 13.79
C SER A 15 8.34 0.56 13.93
N GLU A 16 8.20 1.83 14.36
CA GLU A 16 9.32 2.78 14.43
C GLU A 16 10.35 2.45 15.54
N GLN A 17 9.91 1.78 16.61
CA GLN A 17 10.77 1.41 17.75
C GLN A 17 11.29 -0.03 17.67
N LEU A 18 11.10 -0.71 16.54
CA LEU A 18 11.59 -2.08 16.38
C LEU A 18 13.11 -2.11 16.27
N SER A 19 13.71 -3.08 16.96
CA SER A 19 15.13 -3.41 16.77
C SER A 19 15.40 -3.96 15.37
N VAL A 20 16.66 -3.97 14.94
CA VAL A 20 17.09 -4.55 13.65
C VAL A 20 16.61 -6.00 13.51
N THR A 21 16.69 -6.81 14.58
CA THR A 21 16.23 -8.21 14.56
C THR A 21 14.72 -8.32 14.36
N GLN A 22 13.94 -7.44 14.97
CA GLN A 22 12.48 -7.42 14.79
C GLN A 22 12.09 -6.89 13.41
N TRP A 23 12.79 -5.87 12.92
CA TRP A 23 12.58 -5.32 11.58
C TRP A 23 12.75 -6.39 10.48
N ALA A 24 13.80 -7.22 10.61
CA ALA A 24 14.11 -8.31 9.69
C ALA A 24 13.35 -9.62 9.97
N PHE A 25 12.51 -9.67 11.02
CA PHE A 25 11.80 -10.89 11.39
C PHE A 25 10.81 -11.31 10.30
N ARG A 26 10.86 -12.60 9.94
CA ARG A 26 9.93 -13.26 9.02
C ARG A 26 9.26 -14.43 9.74
N GLU A 27 7.94 -14.52 9.67
CA GLU A 27 7.20 -15.65 10.27
C GLU A 27 7.54 -16.98 9.57
N ARG A 28 7.69 -16.94 8.25
CA ARG A 28 8.08 -18.05 7.37
C ARG A 28 9.08 -17.58 6.32
N ASN A 29 9.82 -18.51 5.72
CA ASN A 29 10.79 -18.21 4.67
C ASN A 29 10.18 -17.50 3.44
N ASP A 30 8.89 -17.75 3.16
CA ASP A 30 8.15 -17.15 2.04
C ASP A 30 7.30 -15.93 2.45
N SER A 31 7.44 -15.46 3.69
CA SER A 31 6.75 -14.29 4.21
C SER A 31 7.64 -13.05 4.13
N TRP A 32 7.00 -11.90 3.97
CA TRP A 32 7.65 -10.60 4.07
C TRP A 32 8.08 -10.30 5.51
N SER A 33 9.24 -9.67 5.66
CA SER A 33 9.66 -9.12 6.94
C SER A 33 8.78 -7.94 7.35
N ILE A 34 8.89 -7.46 8.60
CA ILE A 34 8.19 -6.21 8.97
C ILE A 34 8.70 -5.05 8.10
N GLY A 35 10.01 -5.00 7.85
CA GLY A 35 10.60 -3.99 6.97
C GLY A 35 10.12 -4.06 5.53
N ASP A 36 9.99 -5.27 4.98
CA ASP A 36 9.45 -5.51 3.64
C ASP A 36 8.02 -4.96 3.50
N ASN A 37 7.20 -5.11 4.56
CA ASN A 37 5.84 -4.56 4.55
C ASN A 37 5.85 -3.03 4.50
N VAL A 38 6.71 -2.35 5.28
CA VAL A 38 6.82 -0.88 5.25
C VAL A 38 7.38 -0.40 3.92
N GLU A 39 8.37 -1.11 3.36
CA GLU A 39 8.90 -0.84 2.02
C GLU A 39 7.79 -0.93 0.96
N HIS A 40 7.02 -2.02 0.98
CA HIS A 40 5.90 -2.23 0.07
C HIS A 40 4.87 -1.09 0.13
N LEU A 41 4.52 -0.62 1.32
CA LEU A 41 3.62 0.53 1.48
C LEU A 41 4.18 1.79 0.82
N GLY A 42 5.47 2.05 0.98
CA GLY A 42 6.16 3.15 0.31
C GLY A 42 6.16 3.04 -1.21
N LEU A 43 6.22 1.82 -1.77
CA LEU A 43 6.19 1.56 -3.21
C LEU A 43 4.79 1.67 -3.82
N VAL A 44 3.76 1.15 -3.13
CA VAL A 44 2.38 1.09 -3.64
C VAL A 44 1.70 2.46 -3.63
N GLU A 45 1.92 3.24 -2.57
CA GLU A 45 1.20 4.50 -2.36
C GLU A 45 1.28 5.49 -3.55
N PRO A 46 2.46 5.82 -4.10
CA PRO A 46 2.54 6.74 -5.23
C PRO A 46 1.91 6.18 -6.51
N ILE A 47 1.88 4.85 -6.68
CA ILE A 47 1.25 4.21 -7.84
C ILE A 47 -0.27 4.37 -7.77
N LEU A 48 -0.88 4.01 -6.64
CA LEU A 48 -2.33 4.14 -6.46
C LEU A 48 -2.77 5.61 -6.51
N PHE A 49 -2.03 6.51 -5.86
CA PHE A 49 -2.33 7.93 -5.90
C PHE A 49 -2.15 8.52 -7.32
N GLY A 50 -1.13 8.08 -8.05
CA GLY A 50 -0.93 8.41 -9.46
C GLY A 50 -2.11 7.97 -10.35
N GLN A 51 -2.68 6.79 -10.10
CA GLN A 51 -3.87 6.31 -10.81
C GLN A 51 -5.10 7.18 -10.52
N VAL A 52 -5.33 7.54 -9.25
CA VAL A 52 -6.45 8.41 -8.85
C VAL A 52 -6.32 9.80 -9.50
N THR A 53 -5.16 10.42 -9.40
CA THR A 53 -4.93 11.75 -9.99
C THR A 53 -5.00 11.74 -11.51
N SER A 54 -4.52 10.69 -12.17
CA SER A 54 -4.67 10.50 -13.62
C SER A 54 -6.13 10.35 -14.03
N ALA A 55 -6.92 9.59 -13.28
CA ALA A 55 -8.35 9.42 -13.56
C ALA A 55 -9.14 10.71 -13.40
N LEU A 56 -8.79 11.53 -12.40
CA LEU A 56 -9.44 12.83 -12.16
C LEU A 56 -9.05 13.90 -13.19
N GLY A 57 -7.89 13.76 -13.82
CA GLY A 57 -7.45 14.64 -14.92
C GLY A 57 -7.92 14.21 -16.31
N ALA A 58 -8.55 13.04 -16.43
CA ALA A 58 -9.05 12.52 -17.71
C ALA A 58 -10.45 13.08 -18.03
N ASP A 59 -10.81 13.03 -19.32
CA ASP A 59 -12.19 13.34 -19.74
C ASP A 59 -13.18 12.38 -19.10
N ALA A 60 -14.37 12.89 -18.77
CA ALA A 60 -15.43 12.08 -18.21
C ALA A 60 -15.82 10.95 -19.17
N ASN A 61 -15.80 9.70 -18.68
CA ASN A 61 -16.24 8.55 -19.46
C ASN A 61 -17.78 8.48 -19.47
N PRO A 62 -18.45 8.68 -20.63
CA PRO A 62 -19.92 8.64 -20.71
C PRO A 62 -20.50 7.25 -20.40
N ASN A 63 -19.69 6.19 -20.52
CA ASN A 63 -20.11 4.80 -20.30
C ASN A 63 -19.66 4.27 -18.92
N TRP A 64 -19.21 5.13 -18.01
CA TRP A 64 -18.62 4.71 -16.73
C TRP A 64 -19.52 3.77 -15.92
N GLU A 65 -20.82 4.05 -15.86
CA GLU A 65 -21.78 3.25 -15.10
C GLU A 65 -21.87 1.82 -15.65
N GLU A 66 -21.99 1.66 -16.98
CA GLU A 66 -22.04 0.35 -17.63
C GLU A 66 -20.70 -0.40 -17.48
N GLU A 67 -19.58 0.29 -17.71
CA GLU A 67 -18.25 -0.32 -17.63
C GLU A 67 -17.82 -0.70 -16.21
N THR A 68 -18.43 -0.09 -15.19
CA THR A 68 -18.15 -0.40 -13.78
C THR A 68 -19.25 -1.21 -13.09
N ALA A 69 -20.34 -1.51 -13.80
CA ALA A 69 -21.43 -2.33 -13.30
C ALA A 69 -20.90 -3.66 -12.71
N GLY A 70 -21.26 -3.94 -11.45
CA GLY A 70 -20.89 -5.16 -10.73
C GLY A 70 -19.45 -5.22 -10.20
N LYS A 71 -18.55 -4.28 -10.57
CA LYS A 71 -17.15 -4.29 -10.09
C LYS A 71 -17.04 -4.10 -8.59
N GLU A 72 -17.91 -3.31 -7.97
CA GLU A 72 -17.89 -3.10 -6.51
C GLU A 72 -18.19 -4.40 -5.74
N SER A 73 -19.24 -5.12 -6.13
CA SER A 73 -19.60 -6.41 -5.51
C SER A 73 -18.50 -7.45 -5.71
N LEU A 74 -17.93 -7.52 -6.92
CA LEU A 74 -16.79 -8.38 -7.21
C LEU A 74 -15.59 -8.01 -6.32
N LEU A 75 -15.31 -6.71 -6.14
CA LEU A 75 -14.21 -6.25 -5.31
C LEU A 75 -14.40 -6.65 -3.85
N LYS A 76 -15.60 -6.49 -3.29
CA LYS A 76 -15.93 -6.91 -1.92
C LYS A 76 -15.73 -8.42 -1.74
N GLU A 77 -16.16 -9.22 -2.70
CA GLU A 77 -15.95 -10.67 -2.66
C GLU A 77 -14.45 -11.03 -2.70
N LYS A 78 -13.71 -10.48 -3.67
CA LYS A 78 -12.31 -10.84 -3.88
C LYS A 78 -11.35 -10.27 -2.83
N ILE A 79 -11.61 -9.08 -2.30
CA ILE A 79 -10.77 -8.48 -1.25
C ILE A 79 -10.93 -9.20 0.08
N LEU A 80 -12.05 -9.88 0.35
CA LEU A 80 -12.26 -10.62 1.60
C LEU A 80 -11.82 -12.08 1.49
N ASP A 81 -11.78 -12.64 0.28
CA ASP A 81 -11.31 -14.00 0.05
C ASP A 81 -9.81 -14.14 0.39
N ARG A 82 -9.51 -15.09 1.29
CA ARG A 82 -8.15 -15.47 1.72
C ARG A 82 -7.82 -16.92 1.36
N SER A 83 -8.68 -17.62 0.62
CA SER A 83 -8.50 -19.01 0.22
C SER A 83 -7.28 -19.23 -0.68
N THR A 84 -6.89 -18.19 -1.43
CA THR A 84 -5.76 -18.22 -2.35
C THR A 84 -4.83 -17.06 -2.03
N LYS A 85 -3.55 -17.35 -1.74
CA LYS A 85 -2.51 -16.31 -1.63
C LYS A 85 -2.36 -15.60 -2.97
N ARG A 86 -2.34 -14.27 -2.96
CA ARG A 86 -2.11 -13.43 -4.13
C ARG A 86 -0.82 -12.67 -3.92
N ASP A 87 0.09 -12.79 -4.88
CA ASP A 87 1.35 -12.05 -4.85
C ASP A 87 1.17 -10.66 -5.45
N ALA A 88 1.97 -9.72 -4.94
CA ALA A 88 1.97 -8.37 -5.46
C ALA A 88 2.68 -8.32 -6.83
N PRO A 89 2.31 -7.38 -7.72
CA PRO A 89 3.02 -7.17 -8.97
C PRO A 89 4.50 -6.81 -8.75
N ASN A 90 5.37 -7.18 -9.69
CA ASN A 90 6.82 -6.94 -9.60
C ASN A 90 7.21 -5.49 -9.25
N ALA A 91 6.45 -4.50 -9.73
CA ALA A 91 6.72 -3.08 -9.51
C ALA A 91 6.62 -2.64 -8.04
N VAL A 92 5.97 -3.45 -7.20
CA VAL A 92 5.76 -3.14 -5.78
C VAL A 92 6.29 -4.25 -4.87
N LEU A 93 7.09 -5.18 -5.40
CA LEU A 93 7.77 -6.14 -4.55
C LEU A 93 8.87 -5.42 -3.75
N PRO A 94 8.93 -5.62 -2.42
CA PRO A 94 10.01 -5.07 -1.62
C PRO A 94 11.34 -5.74 -1.98
N ALA A 95 12.43 -4.97 -2.01
CA ALA A 95 13.77 -5.50 -2.23
C ALA A 95 14.33 -6.19 -0.97
N GLY A 96 13.86 -5.80 0.22
CA GLY A 96 14.18 -6.44 1.49
C GLY A 96 15.46 -5.94 2.18
N ASP A 97 16.16 -4.97 1.58
CA ASP A 97 17.42 -4.42 2.09
C ASP A 97 17.33 -2.93 2.45
N ILE A 98 16.11 -2.37 2.51
CA ILE A 98 15.90 -0.97 2.85
C ILE A 98 16.14 -0.72 4.35
N ASP A 99 16.94 0.31 4.64
CA ASP A 99 17.10 0.81 6.01
C ASP A 99 15.75 1.34 6.56
N GLN A 100 15.51 1.10 7.85
CA GLN A 100 14.27 1.46 8.54
C GLN A 100 13.96 2.96 8.42
N THR A 101 14.96 3.83 8.61
CA THR A 101 14.77 5.29 8.50
C THR A 101 14.36 5.67 7.09
N ARG A 102 14.99 5.05 6.08
CA ARG A 102 14.65 5.28 4.67
C ARG A 102 13.24 4.78 4.34
N ALA A 103 12.86 3.59 4.79
CA ALA A 103 11.54 3.01 4.53
C ALA A 103 10.42 3.92 5.05
N PHE A 104 10.52 4.37 6.31
CA PHE A 104 9.53 5.29 6.86
C PHE A 104 9.54 6.65 6.21
N ARG A 105 10.71 7.18 5.85
CA ARG A 105 10.78 8.47 5.13
C ARG A 105 9.98 8.40 3.83
N VAL A 106 10.24 7.39 3.00
CA VAL A 106 9.55 7.21 1.71
C VAL A 106 8.05 7.04 1.91
N PHE A 107 7.64 6.16 2.84
CA PHE A 107 6.23 5.97 3.16
C PHE A 107 5.54 7.27 3.61
N ARG A 108 6.15 8.01 4.54
CA ARG A 108 5.60 9.28 5.04
C ARG A 108 5.54 10.34 3.97
N GLU A 109 6.58 10.50 3.16
CA GLU A 109 6.61 11.48 2.06
C GLU A 109 5.46 11.25 1.06
N HIS A 110 5.24 10.01 0.64
CA HIS A 110 4.13 9.69 -0.26
C HIS A 110 2.77 9.86 0.42
N ARG A 111 2.63 9.49 1.70
CA ARG A 111 1.42 9.72 2.48
C ARG A 111 1.07 11.19 2.63
N GLU A 112 2.06 12.05 2.89
CA GLU A 112 1.85 13.49 2.97
C GLU A 112 1.37 14.08 1.65
N ILE A 113 1.83 13.55 0.50
CA ILE A 113 1.29 13.93 -0.81
C ILE A 113 -0.19 13.53 -0.91
N SER A 114 -0.52 12.28 -0.59
CA SER A 114 -1.91 11.78 -0.61
C SER A 114 -2.84 12.57 0.32
N LEU A 115 -2.34 13.05 1.47
CA LEU A 115 -3.12 13.79 2.47
C LEU A 115 -3.38 15.26 2.09
N ARG A 116 -2.55 15.85 1.22
CA ARG A 116 -2.71 17.22 0.72
C ARG A 116 -3.70 17.33 -0.44
N PHE A 117 -4.06 16.20 -1.03
CA PHE A 117 -5.08 16.10 -2.08
C PHE A 117 -6.48 16.27 -1.51
#